data_AF-A0A8B6GNA5-F1
#
_entry.id   AF-A0A8B6GNA5-F1
#
_cell.length_a   1.000
_cell.length_b   1.000
_cell.length_c   1.000
_cell.angle_alpha   90.00
_cell.angle_beta   90.00
_cell.angle_gamma   90.00
#
_symmetry.space_group_name_H-M   'P 1'
#
loop_
_entity.id
_entity.type
_entity.pdbx_description
1 polymer ?
#
loop_
_entity_poly.entity_id
_entity_poly.type
_entity_poly.pdbx_seq_one_letter_code
_entity_poly.pdbx_strand_id
1 'polypeptide(L)'
;MKKPWWNDNLTVLWNEVCAAERIWRKNPSRNERKSARHVFVKTRKTFDKNCQQAKRQYWYRSQEELCAVQNGNPREFWKKIGRIGVGNERQKNIPMEVLHDDDSMCTDTDVVLNKWKISFDNLLNCKDKDNLPNESITNNISDDFLDCEITIDEVLNVLIKAKNGKAPVTNVKGFVWEYKRIDLGILGAF
;
A
#
# COMPACT_ATOMS: atom_id res chain seq x y z
N MET A 1 14.71 -8.75 9.95
CA MET A 1 14.32 -7.79 11.02
C MET A 1 12.86 -8.03 11.39
N LYS A 2 12.52 -8.03 12.68
CA LYS A 2 11.10 -8.07 13.11
C LYS A 2 10.42 -6.76 12.73
N LYS A 3 9.15 -6.83 12.33
CA LYS A 3 8.35 -5.64 11.99
C LYS A 3 8.19 -4.74 13.24
N PRO A 4 8.13 -3.42 13.11
CA PRO A 4 8.17 -2.49 14.25
C PRO A 4 6.91 -2.53 15.13
N TRP A 5 5.79 -3.01 14.60
CA TRP A 5 4.54 -3.22 15.34
C TRP A 5 4.48 -4.58 16.06
N TRP A 6 5.52 -5.41 15.94
CA TRP A 6 5.57 -6.72 16.58
C TRP A 6 5.96 -6.58 18.06
N ASN A 7 5.14 -7.13 18.97
CA ASN A 7 5.37 -7.07 20.41
C ASN A 7 5.44 -8.47 21.05
N ASP A 8 5.76 -8.52 22.35
CA ASP A 8 5.93 -9.77 23.08
C ASP A 8 4.63 -10.58 23.15
N ASN A 9 3.48 -9.91 23.30
CA ASN A 9 2.18 -10.57 23.28
C ASN A 9 1.90 -11.29 21.94
N LEU A 10 2.23 -10.66 20.80
CA LEU A 10 2.13 -11.31 19.49
C LEU A 10 3.08 -12.50 19.36
N THR A 11 4.25 -12.45 20.00
CA THR A 11 5.19 -13.58 20.02
C THR A 11 4.58 -14.77 20.78
N VAL A 12 3.97 -14.52 21.94
CA VAL A 12 3.27 -15.56 22.73
C VAL A 12 2.13 -16.17 21.91
N LEU A 13 1.23 -15.34 21.37
CA LEU A 13 0.10 -15.80 20.56
C LEU A 13 0.55 -16.57 19.31
N TRP A 14 1.64 -16.15 18.66
CA TRP A 14 2.19 -16.87 17.51
C TRP A 14 2.72 -18.25 17.91
N ASN A 15 3.42 -18.35 19.04
CA ASN A 15 3.89 -19.63 19.56
C ASN A 15 2.71 -20.58 19.89
N GLU A 16 1.62 -20.05 20.43
CA GLU A 16 0.38 -20.81 20.66
C GLU A 16 -0.24 -21.33 19.35
N VAL A 17 -0.28 -20.49 18.31
CA VAL A 17 -0.74 -20.90 16.97
C VAL A 17 0.12 -22.04 16.43
N CYS A 18 1.45 -21.91 16.48
CA CYS A 18 2.37 -22.96 16.04
C CYS A 18 2.20 -24.26 16.85
N ALA A 19 1.98 -24.17 18.16
CA ALA A 19 1.74 -25.33 19.01
C ALA A 19 0.41 -26.02 18.66
N ALA A 20 -0.68 -25.26 18.53
CA ALA A 20 -1.99 -25.78 18.16
C ALA A 20 -1.99 -26.40 16.75
N GLU A 21 -1.29 -25.79 15.80
CA GLU A 21 -1.12 -26.33 14.45
C GLU A 21 -0.40 -27.68 14.47
N ARG A 22 0.69 -27.78 15.25
CA ARG A 22 1.46 -29.03 15.37
C ARG A 22 0.60 -30.16 15.91
N ILE A 23 -0.24 -29.89 16.92
CA ILE A 23 -1.18 -30.87 17.48
C ILE A 23 -2.20 -31.28 16.41
N TRP A 24 -2.81 -30.33 15.72
CA TRP A 24 -3.79 -30.61 14.68
C TRP A 24 -3.21 -31.45 13.52
N ARG A 25 -1.97 -31.18 13.09
CA ARG A 25 -1.29 -31.93 12.02
C ARG A 25 -0.90 -33.35 12.45
N LYS A 26 -0.51 -33.55 13.71
CA LYS A 26 -0.03 -34.85 14.22
C LYS A 26 -1.13 -35.81 14.67
N ASN A 27 -2.35 -35.35 14.90
CA ASN A 27 -3.44 -36.20 15.39
C ASN A 27 -3.95 -37.18 14.31
N PRO A 28 -3.85 -38.51 14.52
CA PRO A 28 -4.30 -39.52 13.56
C PRO A 28 -5.81 -39.76 13.63
N SER A 29 -6.42 -39.57 14.80
CA SER A 29 -7.86 -39.79 15.03
C SER A 29 -8.69 -38.69 14.38
N ARG A 30 -9.71 -39.07 13.61
CA ARG A 30 -10.62 -38.13 12.92
C ARG A 30 -11.34 -37.19 13.89
N ASN A 31 -11.82 -37.71 15.01
CA ASN A 31 -12.58 -36.94 15.99
C ASN A 31 -11.67 -35.97 16.76
N GLU A 32 -10.50 -36.43 17.21
CA GLU A 32 -9.52 -35.57 17.88
C GLU A 32 -8.94 -34.51 16.95
N ARG A 33 -8.77 -34.86 15.65
CA ARG A 33 -8.34 -33.90 14.62
C ARG A 33 -9.39 -32.81 14.38
N LYS A 34 -10.68 -33.12 14.46
CA LYS A 34 -11.76 -32.11 14.37
C LYS A 34 -11.70 -31.13 15.54
N SER A 35 -11.56 -31.63 16.76
CA SER A 35 -11.41 -30.80 17.97
C SER A 35 -10.13 -29.96 17.93
N ALA A 36 -8.99 -30.56 17.58
CA ALA A 36 -7.72 -29.85 17.44
C ALA A 36 -7.76 -28.78 16.34
N ARG A 37 -8.45 -29.04 15.22
CA ARG A 37 -8.70 -28.02 14.18
C ARG A 37 -9.48 -26.82 14.73
N HIS A 38 -10.50 -27.06 15.56
CA HIS A 38 -11.27 -25.98 16.17
C HIS A 38 -10.39 -25.10 17.06
N VAL A 39 -9.52 -25.71 17.88
CA VAL A 39 -8.55 -25.00 18.73
C VAL A 39 -7.56 -24.19 17.88
N PHE A 40 -7.00 -24.78 16.83
CA PHE A 40 -6.10 -24.08 15.90
C PHE A 40 -6.78 -22.88 15.23
N VAL A 41 -7.99 -23.05 14.69
CA VAL A 41 -8.71 -21.95 14.06
C VAL A 41 -9.02 -20.83 15.05
N LYS A 42 -9.39 -21.17 16.29
CA LYS A 42 -9.66 -20.19 17.34
C LYS A 42 -8.39 -19.40 17.72
N THR A 43 -7.28 -20.09 17.99
CA THR A 43 -6.00 -19.45 18.34
C THR A 43 -5.49 -18.58 17.20
N ARG A 44 -5.56 -19.06 15.95
CA ARG A 44 -5.20 -18.26 14.77
C ARG A 44 -6.03 -16.98 14.64
N LYS A 45 -7.36 -17.08 14.77
CA LYS A 45 -8.24 -15.89 14.74
C LYS A 45 -7.89 -14.88 15.84
N THR A 46 -7.57 -15.36 17.04
CA THR A 46 -7.13 -14.50 18.15
C THR A 46 -5.82 -13.81 17.82
N PHE A 47 -4.83 -14.53 17.30
CA PHE A 47 -3.57 -13.96 16.83
C PHE A 47 -3.81 -12.90 15.74
N ASP A 48 -4.58 -13.23 14.69
CA ASP A 48 -4.85 -12.33 13.58
C ASP A 48 -5.49 -11.02 14.06
N LYS A 49 -6.49 -11.11 14.94
CA LYS A 49 -7.15 -9.94 15.53
C LYS A 49 -6.16 -9.05 16.29
N ASN A 50 -5.32 -9.65 17.14
CA ASN A 50 -4.32 -8.92 17.93
C ASN A 50 -3.23 -8.32 17.03
N CYS A 51 -2.78 -9.05 16.01
CA CYS A 51 -1.79 -8.61 15.03
C CYS A 51 -2.30 -7.37 14.30
N GLN A 52 -3.55 -7.40 13.83
CA GLN A 52 -4.19 -6.26 13.18
C GLN A 52 -4.38 -5.07 14.13
N GLN A 53 -4.72 -5.33 15.40
CA GLN A 53 -4.82 -4.27 16.41
C GLN A 53 -3.47 -3.60 16.67
N ALA A 54 -2.40 -4.38 16.84
CA ALA A 54 -1.05 -3.86 17.05
C ALA A 54 -0.57 -3.04 15.84
N LYS A 55 -0.82 -3.51 14.62
CA LYS A 55 -0.57 -2.76 13.38
C LYS A 55 -1.29 -1.41 13.40
N ARG A 56 -2.60 -1.41 13.66
CA ARG A 56 -3.40 -0.17 13.71
C ARG A 56 -2.90 0.80 14.77
N GLN A 57 -2.58 0.31 15.97
CA GLN A 57 -2.06 1.13 17.06
C GLN A 57 -0.70 1.76 16.70
N TYR A 58 0.19 0.98 16.08
CA TYR A 58 1.48 1.49 15.62
C TYR A 58 1.30 2.60 14.58
N TRP A 59 0.45 2.39 13.57
CA TRP A 59 0.20 3.39 12.54
C TRP A 59 -0.46 4.65 13.10
N TYR A 60 -1.42 4.49 14.01
CA TYR A 60 -2.06 5.62 14.69
C TYR A 60 -1.04 6.46 15.46
N ARG A 61 -0.19 5.83 16.29
CA ARG A 61 0.88 6.55 17.01
C ARG A 61 1.87 7.23 16.07
N SER A 62 2.26 6.55 14.99
CA SER A 62 3.15 7.13 13.98
C SER A 62 2.54 8.38 13.33
N GLN A 63 1.23 8.37 13.11
CA GLN A 63 0.50 9.52 12.59
C GLN A 63 0.42 10.66 13.61
N GLU A 64 0.11 10.37 14.87
CA GLU A 64 0.10 11.38 15.95
C GLU A 64 1.47 12.07 16.08
N GLU A 65 2.55 11.28 16.05
CA GLU A 65 3.92 11.81 16.07
C GLU A 65 4.24 12.70 14.86
N LEU A 66 3.69 12.40 13.69
CA LEU A 66 3.84 13.23 12.49
C LEU A 66 3.08 14.55 12.62
N CYS A 67 1.82 14.49 13.07
CA CYS A 67 0.99 15.67 13.29
C CYS A 67 1.62 16.62 14.33
N ALA A 68 2.26 16.08 15.36
CA ALA A 68 2.98 16.88 16.35
C ALA A 68 4.18 17.66 15.76
N VAL A 69 4.89 17.08 14.78
CA VAL A 69 6.07 17.70 14.15
C VAL A 69 5.71 18.72 13.06
N GLN A 70 4.51 18.58 12.47
CA GLN A 70 4.05 19.41 11.34
C GLN A 70 4.15 20.92 11.62
N ASN A 71 3.85 21.34 12.85
CA ASN A 71 3.76 22.76 13.21
C ASN A 71 5.11 23.38 13.61
N GLY A 72 6.16 22.57 13.84
CA GLY A 72 7.44 23.05 14.36
C GLY A 72 8.58 23.02 13.35
N ASN A 73 8.62 22.01 12.46
CA ASN A 73 9.73 21.87 11.50
C ASN A 73 9.31 21.06 10.24
N PRO A 74 8.97 21.74 9.13
CA PRO A 74 8.58 21.06 7.89
C PRO A 74 9.64 20.09 7.35
N ARG A 75 10.93 20.36 7.57
CA ARG A 75 12.02 19.48 7.10
C ARG A 75 12.06 18.16 7.85
N GLU A 76 11.81 18.19 9.16
CA GLU A 76 11.72 16.95 9.96
C GLU A 76 10.46 16.16 9.65
N PHE A 77 9.33 16.85 9.40
CA PHE A 77 8.09 16.21 8.98
C PHE A 77 8.29 15.37 7.71
N TRP A 78 8.83 15.96 6.63
CA TRP A 78 9.09 15.23 5.38
C TRP A 78 10.11 14.11 5.54
N LYS A 79 11.12 14.30 6.40
CA LYS A 79 12.09 13.24 6.73
C LYS A 79 11.44 12.05 7.44
N LYS A 80 10.49 12.30 8.37
CA LYS A 80 9.73 11.23 9.04
C LYS A 80 8.75 10.55 8.09
N ILE A 81 8.02 11.29 7.27
CA ILE A 81 7.16 10.75 6.20
C ILE A 81 7.95 9.84 5.27
N GLY A 82 9.14 10.27 4.82
CA GLY A 82 10.00 9.50 3.93
C GLY A 82 10.46 8.15 4.52
N ARG A 83 10.51 8.04 5.86
CA ARG A 83 10.83 6.77 6.56
C ARG A 83 9.63 5.84 6.72
N ILE A 84 8.41 6.40 6.74
CA ILE A 84 7.15 5.66 6.87
C ILE A 84 6.71 5.06 5.53
N GLY A 85 6.96 5.76 4.43
CA GLY A 85 6.66 5.26 3.09
C GLY A 85 7.63 4.18 2.61
N VAL A 86 7.49 3.82 1.33
CA VAL A 86 8.32 2.84 0.59
C VAL A 86 9.83 3.16 0.66
N GLY A 87 10.25 4.29 1.23
CA GLY A 87 11.65 4.72 1.31
C GLY A 87 12.62 3.69 1.89
N ASN A 88 12.17 2.84 2.82
CA ASN A 88 13.02 1.76 3.35
C ASN A 88 13.00 0.48 2.49
N GLU A 89 11.98 0.30 1.66
CA GLU A 89 11.82 -0.85 0.74
C GLU A 89 12.22 -0.51 -0.70
N ARG A 90 12.53 0.76 -1.00
CA ARG A 90 13.10 1.18 -2.29
C ARG A 90 14.36 0.36 -2.51
N GLN A 91 14.34 -0.46 -3.56
CA GLN A 91 15.58 -0.97 -4.12
C GLN A 91 16.48 0.24 -4.40
N LYS A 92 17.66 0.27 -3.78
CA LYS A 92 18.65 1.33 -4.02
C LYS A 92 19.22 1.27 -5.44
N ASN A 93 19.05 0.12 -6.08
CA ASN A 93 19.49 -0.13 -7.43
C ASN A 93 18.38 0.28 -8.38
N ILE A 94 18.70 1.29 -9.17
CA ILE A 94 17.91 1.71 -10.33
C ILE A 94 18.02 0.56 -11.36
N PRO A 95 16.90 -0.04 -11.81
CA PRO A 95 16.96 -1.09 -12.83
C PRO A 95 17.63 -0.54 -14.10
N MET A 96 18.72 -1.14 -14.55
CA MET A 96 19.45 -0.70 -15.76
C MET A 96 19.17 -1.64 -16.93
N GLU A 97 17.91 -2.01 -17.08
CA GLU A 97 17.45 -3.01 -18.04
C GLU A 97 16.14 -2.53 -18.66
N VAL A 98 16.02 -2.68 -19.98
CA VAL A 98 14.82 -2.31 -20.75
C VAL A 98 14.46 -3.46 -21.68
N LEU A 99 13.18 -3.80 -21.69
CA LEU A 99 12.59 -4.71 -22.69
C LEU A 99 12.36 -3.95 -24.00
N HIS A 100 12.83 -4.54 -25.09
CA HIS A 100 12.48 -4.15 -26.45
C HIS A 100 11.15 -4.81 -26.87
N ASP A 101 10.59 -4.32 -27.98
CA ASP A 101 9.29 -4.80 -28.50
C ASP A 101 9.36 -6.23 -29.04
N ASP A 102 10.56 -6.78 -29.21
CA ASP A 102 10.86 -8.16 -29.62
C ASP A 102 11.09 -9.11 -28.41
N ASP A 103 10.69 -8.69 -27.21
CA ASP A 103 10.93 -9.37 -25.93
C ASP A 103 12.43 -9.54 -25.57
N SER A 104 13.35 -8.89 -26.30
CA SER A 104 14.76 -8.91 -25.95
C SER A 104 15.09 -7.91 -24.83
N MET A 105 16.02 -8.29 -23.95
CA MET A 105 16.50 -7.44 -22.86
C MET A 105 17.76 -6.68 -23.29
N CYS A 106 17.76 -5.36 -23.07
CA CYS A 106 18.93 -4.51 -23.30
C CYS A 106 19.40 -3.87 -21.99
N THR A 107 20.70 -4.00 -21.74
CA THR A 107 21.42 -3.45 -20.58
C THR A 107 22.31 -2.26 -20.94
N ASP A 108 22.29 -1.82 -22.21
CA ASP A 108 23.10 -0.69 -22.65
C ASP A 108 22.63 0.61 -21.98
N THR A 109 23.57 1.35 -21.39
CA THR A 109 23.24 2.50 -20.54
C THR A 109 22.58 3.62 -21.34
N ASP A 110 23.06 3.90 -22.55
CA ASP A 110 22.53 4.98 -23.38
C ASP A 110 21.15 4.63 -23.90
N VAL A 111 20.93 3.36 -24.28
CA VAL A 111 19.63 2.86 -24.72
C VAL A 111 18.60 2.92 -23.59
N VAL A 112 18.98 2.44 -22.39
CA VAL A 112 18.11 2.45 -21.20
C VAL A 112 17.70 3.87 -20.83
N LEU A 113 18.67 4.79 -20.72
CA LEU A 113 18.40 6.18 -20.37
C LEU A 113 17.54 6.88 -21.41
N ASN A 114 17.78 6.63 -22.70
CA ASN A 114 17.00 7.25 -23.76
C ASN A 114 15.56 6.71 -23.77
N LYS A 115 15.34 5.41 -23.59
CA LYS A 115 13.99 4.84 -23.46
C LYS A 115 13.26 5.46 -22.27
N TRP A 116 13.91 5.56 -21.12
CA TRP A 116 13.32 6.17 -19.93
C TRP A 116 12.91 7.61 -20.17
N LYS A 117 13.80 8.39 -20.79
CA LYS A 117 13.51 9.78 -21.16
C LYS A 117 12.26 9.87 -22.03
N ILE A 118 12.16 9.03 -23.05
CA ILE A 118 10.99 9.00 -23.95
C ILE A 118 9.72 8.58 -23.19
N SER A 119 9.79 7.51 -22.38
CA SER A 119 8.65 7.04 -21.60
C SER A 119 8.14 8.09 -20.61
N PHE A 120 9.04 8.78 -19.90
CA PHE A 120 8.67 9.85 -18.98
C PHE A 120 8.14 11.09 -19.72
N ASP A 121 8.73 11.45 -20.86
CA ASP A 121 8.23 12.55 -21.69
C ASP A 121 6.82 12.25 -22.19
N ASN A 122 6.56 11.03 -22.68
CA ASN A 122 5.24 10.61 -23.10
C ASN A 122 4.23 10.61 -21.95
N LEU A 123 4.65 10.19 -20.75
CA LEU A 123 3.80 10.16 -19.56
C LEU A 123 3.43 11.57 -19.08
N LEU A 124 4.38 12.50 -19.05
CA LEU A 124 4.20 13.83 -18.48
C LEU A 124 3.71 14.86 -19.50
N ASN A 125 4.03 14.65 -20.78
CA ASN A 125 3.71 15.54 -21.89
C ASN A 125 2.87 14.83 -22.95
N CYS A 126 1.84 14.09 -22.53
CA CYS A 126 0.94 13.39 -23.46
C CYS A 126 0.31 14.39 -24.44
N LYS A 127 0.65 14.27 -25.73
CA LYS A 127 0.22 15.20 -26.80
C LYS A 127 -1.11 14.80 -27.43
N ASP A 128 -1.54 13.56 -27.22
CA ASP A 128 -2.78 13.02 -27.76
C ASP A 128 -3.83 12.97 -26.66
N LYS A 129 -4.84 13.85 -26.76
CA LYS A 129 -6.04 13.74 -25.92
C LYS A 129 -6.89 12.50 -26.25
N ASP A 130 -6.66 11.89 -27.41
CA ASP A 130 -7.51 10.86 -28.00
C ASP A 130 -7.00 9.42 -27.77
N ASN A 131 -5.80 9.25 -27.19
CA ASN A 131 -5.16 7.95 -26.95
C ASN A 131 -5.00 7.61 -25.46
N LEU A 132 -5.87 8.14 -24.59
CA LEU A 132 -6.02 7.57 -23.25
C LEU A 132 -6.67 6.19 -23.40
N PRO A 133 -6.11 5.12 -22.82
CA PRO A 133 -6.76 3.82 -22.83
C PRO A 133 -8.10 3.95 -22.09
N ASN A 134 -9.18 3.92 -22.87
CA ASN A 134 -10.55 3.73 -22.41
C ASN A 134 -10.70 2.29 -21.91
N GLU A 135 -9.92 1.88 -20.91
CA GLU A 135 -10.25 0.69 -20.15
C GLU A 135 -11.32 1.07 -19.13
N SER A 136 -12.57 1.02 -19.60
CA SER A 136 -13.74 0.94 -18.74
C SER A 136 -13.61 -0.29 -17.84
N ILE A 137 -13.01 -0.10 -16.67
CA ILE A 137 -13.14 -1.04 -15.56
C ILE A 137 -14.56 -0.84 -15.00
N THR A 138 -15.53 -1.50 -15.64
CA THR A 138 -16.91 -1.56 -15.15
C THR A 138 -16.97 -2.51 -13.96
N ASN A 139 -16.70 -1.99 -12.77
CA ASN A 139 -17.11 -2.66 -11.53
C ASN A 139 -18.32 -1.94 -10.97
N ASN A 140 -19.48 -2.50 -11.29
CA ASN A 140 -20.77 -2.22 -10.66
C ASN A 140 -20.66 -2.39 -9.13
N ILE A 141 -20.47 -1.30 -8.40
CA ILE A 141 -20.85 -1.17 -7.00
C ILE A 141 -21.46 0.22 -6.85
N SER A 142 -22.76 0.27 -6.58
CA SER A 142 -23.52 1.49 -6.35
C SER A 142 -23.14 2.10 -5.00
N ASP A 143 -22.52 3.28 -5.01
CA ASP A 143 -22.43 4.20 -3.87
C ASP A 143 -22.66 5.64 -4.38
N ASP A 144 -23.92 6.06 -4.34
CA ASP A 144 -24.57 7.10 -5.18
C ASP A 144 -24.13 8.56 -4.93
N PHE A 145 -22.93 8.79 -4.39
CA PHE A 145 -22.42 10.16 -4.16
C PHE A 145 -20.89 10.32 -4.19
N LEU A 146 -20.12 9.24 -4.38
CA LEU A 146 -18.64 9.29 -4.46
C LEU A 146 -18.08 8.73 -5.78
N ASP A 147 -18.93 8.12 -6.60
CA ASP A 147 -18.57 7.52 -7.89
C ASP A 147 -18.89 8.44 -9.08
N CYS A 148 -18.70 9.76 -8.94
CA CYS A 148 -18.62 10.57 -10.14
C CYS A 148 -17.33 10.18 -10.86
N GLU A 149 -17.46 9.67 -12.09
CA GLU A 149 -16.32 9.40 -12.96
C GLU A 149 -15.42 10.64 -12.97
N ILE A 150 -14.14 10.47 -12.57
CA ILE A 150 -13.17 11.55 -12.61
C ILE A 150 -13.04 11.96 -14.08
N THR A 151 -13.63 13.11 -14.42
CA THR A 151 -13.65 13.57 -15.80
C THR A 151 -12.27 14.05 -16.22
N ILE A 152 -11.95 13.90 -17.51
CA ILE A 152 -10.70 14.40 -18.11
C ILE A 152 -10.54 15.90 -17.83
N ASP A 153 -11.64 16.66 -17.79
CA ASP A 153 -11.65 18.09 -17.47
C ASP A 153 -11.26 18.37 -16.02
N GLU A 154 -11.62 17.50 -15.07
CA GLU A 154 -11.24 17.63 -13.67
C GLU A 154 -9.73 17.43 -13.50
N VAL A 155 -9.17 16.42 -14.17
CA VAL A 155 -7.71 16.16 -14.20
C VAL A 155 -6.95 17.32 -14.85
N LEU A 156 -7.43 17.82 -16.00
CA LEU A 156 -6.85 18.97 -16.69
C LEU A 156 -6.88 20.23 -15.83
N ASN A 157 -7.99 20.48 -15.11
CA ASN A 157 -8.10 21.61 -14.21
C ASN A 157 -7.11 21.54 -13.05
N VAL A 158 -6.88 20.36 -12.48
CA VAL A 158 -5.87 20.17 -11.42
C VAL A 158 -4.46 20.41 -11.97
N LEU A 159 -4.14 19.90 -13.16
CA LEU A 159 -2.84 20.12 -13.82
C LEU A 159 -2.59 21.60 -14.14
N ILE A 160 -3.61 22.32 -14.65
CA ILE A 160 -3.52 23.75 -14.94
C ILE A 160 -3.31 24.56 -13.65
N LYS A 161 -4.03 24.23 -12.57
CA LYS A 161 -3.88 24.88 -11.25
C LYS A 161 -2.48 24.65 -10.67
N ALA A 162 -1.96 23.42 -10.78
CA ALA A 162 -0.61 23.07 -10.36
C ALA A 162 0.46 23.81 -11.17
N LYS A 163 0.30 23.89 -12.50
CA LYS A 163 1.20 24.58 -13.42
C LYS A 163 1.25 26.10 -13.18
N ASN A 164 0.14 26.69 -12.72
CA ASN A 164 0.05 28.12 -12.40
C ASN A 164 0.49 28.46 -10.97
N GLY A 165 1.07 27.51 -10.21
CA GLY A 165 1.62 27.74 -8.88
C GLY A 165 0.58 28.12 -7.81
N LYS A 166 -0.72 28.03 -8.11
CA LYS A 166 -1.79 28.28 -7.16
C LYS A 166 -2.24 26.94 -6.59
N ALA A 167 -1.60 26.50 -5.52
CA ALA A 167 -2.20 25.47 -4.68
C ALA A 167 -3.58 25.96 -4.23
N PRO A 168 -4.63 25.12 -4.27
CA PRO A 168 -5.91 25.50 -3.70
C PRO A 168 -5.70 25.73 -2.20
N VAL A 169 -5.87 26.98 -1.76
CA VAL A 169 -6.09 27.29 -0.34
C VAL A 169 -7.48 26.73 -0.02
N THR A 170 -7.54 25.45 0.34
CA THR A 170 -8.75 24.85 0.87
C THR A 170 -8.92 25.35 2.29
N ASN A 171 -9.65 26.45 2.42
CA ASN A 171 -10.34 26.83 3.63
C ASN A 171 -11.45 25.78 3.84
N VAL A 172 -11.12 24.63 4.42
CA VAL A 172 -12.10 23.58 4.71
C VAL A 172 -12.07 23.23 6.18
N LYS A 173 -13.14 23.65 6.85
CA LYS A 173 -13.60 23.05 8.09
C LYS A 173 -13.71 21.53 7.89
N GLY A 174 -12.95 20.78 8.68
CA GLY A 174 -13.23 19.38 9.02
C GLY A 174 -13.35 18.40 7.85
N PHE A 175 -12.25 18.09 7.17
CA PHE A 175 -12.16 16.82 6.44
C PHE A 175 -11.81 15.71 7.43
N VAL A 176 -12.84 14.98 7.87
CA VAL A 176 -12.71 13.68 8.53
C VAL A 176 -12.32 12.68 7.44
N TRP A 177 -11.10 12.15 7.50
CA TRP A 177 -10.69 11.04 6.64
C TRP A 177 -11.33 9.75 7.13
N GLU A 178 -12.43 9.34 6.50
CA GLU A 178 -12.98 8.00 6.65
C GLU A 178 -12.20 7.06 5.71
N TYR A 179 -11.15 6.41 6.25
CA TYR A 179 -10.36 5.44 5.47
C TYR A 179 -11.17 4.15 5.29
N LYS A 180 -11.74 3.95 4.09
CA LYS A 180 -12.15 2.63 3.60
C LYS A 180 -10.90 1.72 3.58
N ARG A 181 -11.05 0.51 4.15
CA ARG A 181 -10.03 -0.54 4.21
C ARG A 181 -9.42 -0.78 2.83
N ILE A 182 -8.11 -0.59 2.72
CA ILE A 182 -7.32 -1.27 1.68
C ILE A 182 -7.15 -2.70 2.17
N ASP A 183 -8.03 -3.60 1.73
CA ASP A 183 -7.78 -5.04 1.82
C ASP A 183 -6.62 -5.37 0.87
N LEU A 184 -5.40 -5.30 1.40
CA LEU A 184 -4.24 -5.94 0.79
C LEU A 184 -4.45 -7.45 0.90
N GLY A 185 -5.09 -8.00 -0.14
CA GLY A 185 -5.07 -9.42 -0.45
C GLY A 185 -3.63 -9.87 -0.67
N ILE A 186 -2.96 -10.31 0.40
CA ILE A 186 -1.79 -11.16 0.30
C ILE A 186 -2.24 -12.57 0.68
N LEU A 187 -2.74 -13.26 -0.34
CA LEU A 187 -2.62 -14.71 -0.44
C LEU A 187 -1.14 -15.04 -0.64
N GLY A 188 -0.59 -15.92 0.20
CA GLY A 188 0.65 -16.62 -0.09
C GLY A 188 1.69 -16.59 1.02
N ALA A 189 1.86 -17.74 1.67
CA ALA A 189 3.00 -18.17 2.47
C ALA A 189 3.19 -17.53 3.87
N PHE A 190 2.47 -18.08 4.84
CA PHE A 190 3.06 -18.51 6.11
C PHE A 190 2.65 -19.96 6.37
#